data_AF-A0AAW8TUU6-F1
#
_entry.id   AF-A0AAW8TUU6-F1
#
_cell.length_a   1.000
_cell.length_b   1.000
_cell.length_c   1.000
_cell.angle_alpha   90.00
_cell.angle_beta   90.00
_cell.angle_gamma   90.00
#
_symmetry.space_group_name_H-M   'P 1'
#
loop_
_entity.id
_entity.type
_entity.pdbx_description
1 polymer ?
#
loop_
_entity_poly.entity_id
_entity_poly.type
_entity_poly.pdbx_seq_one_letter_code
_entity_poly.pdbx_strand_id
1 'polypeptide(L)'
;MKEQVKEWIADKNLTTDSFDSIMIGVIYNSGHSTLDDPDVRKWIEMHPNEFRGMLPTKLTDDQQVVLEWLKWQSKQNGTDPTDSIYLLVYGEAPSPVSTALIDLTNKQQYQVLAAFASYGLEDEG
;
A
#
# COMPACT_ATOMS: atom_id res chain seq x y z
N MET A 1 7.59 -0.92 -18.62
CA MET A 1 7.70 -2.15 -17.83
C MET A 1 7.32 -1.95 -16.37
N LYS A 2 8.00 -1.09 -15.58
CA LYS A 2 7.59 -0.84 -14.19
C LYS A 2 6.12 -0.40 -14.05
N GLU A 3 5.66 0.53 -14.89
CA GLU A 3 4.25 0.95 -14.88
C GLU A 3 3.28 -0.19 -15.24
N GLN A 4 3.58 -1.00 -16.26
CA GLN A 4 2.81 -2.21 -16.59
C GLN A 4 2.73 -3.21 -15.42
N VAL A 5 3.83 -3.36 -14.66
CA VAL A 5 3.84 -4.21 -13.45
C VAL A 5 2.99 -3.59 -12.34
N LYS A 6 3.00 -2.27 -12.15
CA LYS A 6 2.11 -1.58 -11.20
C LYS A 6 0.64 -1.76 -11.57
N GLU A 7 0.30 -1.54 -12.84
CA GLU A 7 -1.06 -1.73 -13.37
C GLU A 7 -1.53 -3.18 -13.15
N TRP A 8 -0.64 -4.15 -13.39
CA TRP A 8 -0.94 -5.56 -13.14
C TRP A 8 -1.11 -5.88 -11.65
N ILE A 9 -0.27 -5.31 -10.77
CA ILE A 9 -0.43 -5.42 -9.30
C ILE A 9 -1.80 -4.89 -8.86
N ALA A 10 -2.22 -3.74 -9.41
CA ALA A 10 -3.51 -3.12 -9.12
C ALA A 10 -4.68 -3.96 -9.66
N ASP A 11 -4.64 -4.40 -10.92
CA ASP A 11 -5.68 -5.25 -11.54
C ASP A 11 -5.92 -6.53 -10.73
N LYS A 12 -4.85 -7.16 -10.26
CA LYS A 12 -4.90 -8.41 -9.50
C LYS A 12 -5.07 -8.21 -7.99
N ASN A 13 -5.18 -6.96 -7.51
CA ASN A 13 -5.24 -6.61 -6.08
C ASN A 13 -4.15 -7.30 -5.25
N LEU A 14 -2.92 -7.35 -5.77
CA LEU A 14 -1.81 -8.03 -5.09
C LEU A 14 -1.31 -7.19 -3.94
N THR A 15 -0.88 -7.86 -2.88
CA THR A 15 -0.26 -7.25 -1.72
C THR A 15 1.05 -7.93 -1.38
N THR A 16 1.74 -7.45 -0.36
CA THR A 16 2.92 -8.13 0.19
C THR A 16 2.69 -9.60 0.50
N ASP A 17 1.45 -10.01 0.82
CA ASP A 17 1.10 -11.40 1.12
C ASP A 17 1.08 -12.28 -0.15
N SER A 18 0.90 -11.66 -1.32
CA SER A 18 0.90 -12.36 -2.61
C SER A 18 2.32 -12.73 -3.09
N PHE A 19 3.36 -12.11 -2.53
CA PHE A 19 4.74 -12.21 -3.04
C PHE A 19 5.19 -13.66 -3.22
N ASP A 20 5.09 -14.49 -2.17
CA ASP A 20 5.60 -15.86 -2.20
C ASP A 20 4.85 -16.72 -3.23
N SER A 21 3.53 -16.56 -3.32
CA SER A 21 2.69 -17.29 -4.29
C SER A 21 3.04 -16.92 -5.74
N ILE A 22 3.24 -15.62 -6.01
CA ILE A 22 3.69 -15.15 -7.32
C ILE A 22 5.08 -15.71 -7.64
N MET A 23 6.04 -15.64 -6.72
CA MET A 23 7.39 -16.13 -6.95
C MET A 23 7.43 -17.64 -7.22
N ILE A 24 6.60 -18.42 -6.52
CA ILE A 24 6.43 -19.85 -6.82
C ILE A 24 5.93 -20.04 -8.26
N GLY A 25 4.91 -19.26 -8.68
CA GLY A 25 4.39 -19.29 -10.04
C GLY A 25 5.44 -18.93 -11.11
N VAL A 26 6.29 -17.95 -10.82
CA VAL A 26 7.40 -17.53 -11.69
C VAL A 26 8.45 -18.64 -11.81
N ILE A 27 8.92 -19.19 -10.69
CA ILE A 27 10.03 -20.17 -10.64
C ILE A 27 9.62 -21.52 -11.23
N TYR A 28 8.45 -22.05 -10.85
CA TYR A 28 8.08 -23.42 -11.17
C TYR A 28 7.19 -23.57 -12.39
N ASN A 29 6.77 -22.45 -13.01
CA ASN A 29 5.77 -22.44 -14.08
C ASN A 29 4.50 -23.23 -13.71
N SER A 30 4.21 -23.28 -12.41
CA SER A 30 3.11 -24.02 -11.83
C SER A 30 1.87 -23.13 -11.82
N GLY A 31 1.30 -22.92 -13.01
CA GLY A 31 -0.12 -22.67 -13.23
C GLY A 31 -0.86 -21.67 -12.34
N HIS A 32 -0.20 -20.67 -11.75
CA HIS A 32 -0.92 -19.55 -11.15
C HIS A 32 -1.57 -18.78 -12.29
N SER A 33 -2.88 -18.94 -12.44
CA SER A 33 -3.77 -18.28 -13.41
C SER A 33 -3.85 -16.75 -13.25
N THR A 34 -2.89 -16.16 -12.56
CA THR A 34 -2.77 -14.73 -12.30
C THR A 34 -1.61 -14.11 -13.09
N LEU A 35 -0.62 -14.92 -13.50
CA LEU A 35 0.59 -14.52 -14.21
C LEU A 35 0.48 -14.83 -15.72
N ASP A 36 -0.57 -14.29 -16.34
CA ASP A 36 -0.93 -14.55 -17.73
C ASP A 36 -0.10 -13.71 -18.73
N ASP A 37 0.60 -12.68 -18.25
CA ASP A 37 1.45 -11.80 -19.05
C ASP A 37 2.91 -12.29 -19.03
N PRO A 38 3.44 -12.80 -20.17
CA PRO A 38 4.80 -13.32 -20.25
C PRO A 38 5.88 -12.27 -19.99
N ASP A 39 5.63 -11.00 -20.32
CA ASP A 39 6.59 -9.91 -20.17
C ASP A 39 6.67 -9.47 -18.71
N VAL A 40 5.52 -9.35 -18.03
CA VAL A 40 5.45 -9.10 -16.58
C VAL A 40 6.15 -10.23 -15.82
N ARG A 41 5.88 -11.48 -16.19
CA ARG A 41 6.52 -12.66 -15.60
C ARG A 41 8.04 -12.59 -15.72
N LYS A 42 8.54 -12.37 -16.93
CA LYS A 42 9.98 -12.29 -17.21
C LYS A 42 10.62 -11.14 -16.44
N TRP A 43 9.93 -10.00 -16.31
CA TRP A 43 10.42 -8.88 -15.52
C TRP A 43 10.51 -9.22 -14.03
N ILE A 44 9.48 -9.85 -13.44
CA ILE A 44 9.49 -10.26 -12.02
C ILE A 44 10.62 -11.27 -11.75
N GLU A 45 10.84 -12.21 -12.67
CA GLU A 45 11.95 -13.17 -12.59
C GLU A 45 13.32 -12.47 -12.49
N MET A 46 13.52 -11.41 -13.28
CA MET A 46 14.76 -10.64 -13.29
C MET A 46 14.87 -9.64 -12.13
N HIS A 47 13.74 -9.19 -11.57
CA HIS A 47 13.68 -8.09 -10.59
C HIS A 47 12.84 -8.42 -9.34
N PRO A 48 13.06 -9.55 -8.64
CA PRO A 48 12.17 -9.99 -7.55
C PRO A 48 12.13 -9.04 -6.35
N ASN A 49 13.24 -8.39 -6.01
CA ASN A 49 13.29 -7.43 -4.91
C ASN A 49 12.58 -6.11 -5.25
N GLU A 50 12.67 -5.67 -6.52
CA GLU A 50 11.93 -4.49 -6.98
C GLU A 50 10.43 -4.81 -7.00
N PHE A 51 10.04 -5.97 -7.52
CA PHE A 51 8.64 -6.44 -7.46
C PHE A 51 8.12 -6.46 -6.02
N ARG A 52 8.88 -7.01 -5.07
CA ARG A 52 8.51 -7.01 -3.65
C ARG A 52 8.26 -5.60 -3.10
N GLY A 53 9.10 -4.65 -3.49
CA GLY A 53 8.97 -3.24 -3.09
C GLY A 53 7.80 -2.50 -3.74
N MET A 54 7.27 -3.02 -4.85
CA MET A 54 6.11 -2.45 -5.54
C MET A 54 4.77 -2.98 -5.00
N LEU A 55 4.79 -4.06 -4.22
CA LEU A 55 3.58 -4.62 -3.63
C LEU A 55 3.08 -3.75 -2.47
N PRO A 56 1.82 -3.30 -2.50
CA PRO A 56 1.26 -2.57 -1.38
C PRO A 56 1.22 -3.47 -0.15
N THR A 57 1.57 -2.91 1.00
CA THR A 57 1.39 -3.61 2.28
C THR A 57 -0.09 -3.76 2.54
N LYS A 58 -0.54 -4.98 2.84
CA LYS A 58 -1.92 -5.20 3.32
C LYS A 58 -2.06 -4.56 4.70
N LEU A 59 -2.89 -3.53 4.78
CA LEU A 59 -3.19 -2.85 6.04
C LEU A 59 -4.25 -3.64 6.83
N THR A 60 -4.14 -3.62 8.15
CA THR A 60 -5.21 -4.10 9.05
C THR A 60 -6.38 -3.11 9.05
N ASP A 61 -7.53 -3.54 9.58
CA ASP A 61 -8.71 -2.67 9.68
C ASP A 61 -8.40 -1.37 10.44
N ASP A 62 -7.68 -1.45 11.57
CA ASP A 62 -7.26 -0.26 12.33
C ASP A 62 -6.31 0.65 11.53
N GLN A 63 -5.38 0.07 10.78
CA GLN A 63 -4.50 0.86 9.89
C GLN A 63 -5.31 1.55 8.79
N GLN A 64 -6.32 0.88 8.25
CA GLN A 64 -7.20 1.44 7.24
C GLN A 64 -8.01 2.61 7.79
N VAL A 65 -8.54 2.50 9.01
CA VAL A 65 -9.27 3.60 9.67
C VAL A 65 -8.40 4.84 9.79
N VAL A 66 -7.15 4.70 10.22
CA VAL A 66 -6.22 5.83 10.34
C VAL A 66 -5.86 6.40 8.96
N LEU A 67 -5.58 5.53 7.97
CA LEU A 67 -5.24 5.94 6.61
C LEU A 67 -6.39 6.75 5.96
N GLU A 68 -7.62 6.26 6.03
CA GLU A 68 -8.77 6.92 5.41
C GLU A 68 -9.05 8.28 6.07
N TRP A 69 -8.83 8.42 7.37
CA TRP A 69 -8.93 9.72 8.03
C TRP A 69 -7.85 10.70 7.55
N LEU A 70 -6.60 10.26 7.40
CA LEU A 70 -5.52 11.09 6.86
C LEU A 70 -5.82 11.56 5.43
N LYS A 71 -6.30 10.67 4.56
CA LYS A 71 -6.73 11.02 3.20
C LYS A 71 -7.88 12.03 3.20
N TRP A 72 -8.86 11.83 4.07
CA TRP A 72 -10.00 12.74 4.19
C TRP A 72 -9.57 14.13 4.66
N GLN A 73 -8.70 14.21 5.68
CA GLN A 73 -8.16 15.49 6.15
C GLN A 73 -7.43 16.24 5.04
N SER A 74 -6.50 15.56 4.36
CA SER A 74 -5.69 16.22 3.34
C SER A 74 -6.49 16.67 2.12
N LYS A 75 -7.45 15.87 1.65
CA LYS A 75 -8.25 16.24 0.47
C LYS A 75 -9.44 17.13 0.76
N GLN A 76 -10.23 16.79 1.77
CA GLN A 76 -11.54 17.41 1.97
C GLN A 76 -11.50 18.61 2.92
N ASN A 77 -10.56 18.59 3.87
CA ASN A 77 -10.38 19.69 4.81
C ASN A 77 -9.32 20.70 4.33
N GLY A 78 -8.59 20.37 3.26
CA GLY A 78 -7.62 21.24 2.61
C GLY A 78 -6.34 21.46 3.42
N THR A 79 -6.08 20.62 4.43
CA THR A 79 -4.82 20.64 5.18
C THR A 79 -3.72 19.99 4.36
N ASP A 80 -2.51 20.51 4.48
CA ASP A 80 -1.36 19.82 3.88
C ASP A 80 -1.13 18.45 4.58
N PRO A 81 -0.37 17.52 3.98
CA PRO A 81 -0.17 16.20 4.56
C PRO A 81 0.54 16.25 5.93
N THR A 82 1.37 17.27 6.19
CA THR A 82 2.05 17.42 7.48
C THR A 82 1.13 17.92 8.57
N ASP A 83 0.23 18.86 8.25
CA ASP A 83 -0.83 19.33 9.13
C ASP A 83 -1.81 18.19 9.49
N SER A 84 -2.14 17.34 8.51
CA SER A 84 -2.99 16.18 8.73
C SER A 84 -2.39 15.22 9.77
N ILE A 85 -1.07 15.00 9.72
CA ILE A 85 -0.33 14.20 10.72
C ILE A 85 -0.29 14.93 12.07
N TYR A 86 -0.05 16.24 12.07
CA TYR A 86 -0.04 17.05 13.30
C TYR A 86 -1.38 16.95 14.05
N LEU A 87 -2.51 17.11 13.36
CA LEU A 87 -3.85 17.01 13.91
C LEU A 87 -4.15 15.61 14.48
N LEU A 88 -3.68 14.56 13.79
CA LEU A 88 -3.81 13.18 14.28
C LEU A 88 -3.12 13.00 15.64
N VAL A 89 -1.88 13.49 15.76
CA VAL A 89 -1.04 13.38 16.97
C VAL A 89 -1.59 14.24 18.11
N TYR A 90 -2.17 15.40 17.80
CA TYR A 90 -2.77 16.30 18.79
C TYR A 90 -4.15 15.84 19.30
N GLY A 91 -4.70 14.75 18.77
CA GLY A 91 -5.97 14.19 19.22
C GLY A 91 -7.20 14.90 18.64
N GLU A 92 -7.05 15.60 17.51
CA GLU A 92 -8.15 16.24 16.79
C GLU A 92 -8.93 15.24 15.92
N ALA A 93 -8.48 13.98 15.87
CA ALA A 93 -9.17 12.90 15.19
C ALA A 93 -10.37 12.39 16.01
N PRO A 94 -11.45 11.93 15.37
CA PRO A 94 -12.56 11.27 16.06
C PRO A 94 -12.10 10.06 16.88
N SER A 95 -12.79 9.79 17.99
CA SER A 95 -12.44 8.69 18.92
C SER A 95 -12.11 7.35 18.25
N PRO A 96 -12.84 6.86 17.22
CA PRO A 96 -12.48 5.61 16.56
C PRO A 96 -11.09 5.63 15.90
N VAL A 97 -10.69 6.77 15.34
CA VAL A 97 -9.38 6.95 14.70
C VAL A 97 -8.28 7.01 15.76
N SER A 98 -8.52 7.73 16.85
CA SER A 98 -7.57 7.81 17.97
C SER A 98 -7.36 6.45 18.64
N THR A 99 -8.44 5.68 18.85
CA THR A 99 -8.35 4.32 19.39
C THR A 99 -7.56 3.41 18.46
N ALA A 100 -7.91 3.40 17.17
CA ALA A 100 -7.17 2.63 16.17
C ALA A 100 -5.68 2.96 16.18
N LEU A 101 -5.31 4.26 16.23
CA LEU A 101 -3.93 4.71 16.29
C LEU A 101 -3.17 4.22 17.53
N ILE A 102 -3.82 4.23 18.70
CA ILE A 102 -3.22 3.75 19.96
C ILE A 102 -2.90 2.25 19.88
N ASP A 103 -3.75 1.48 19.20
CA ASP A 103 -3.59 0.04 19.06
C ASP A 103 -2.53 -0.35 18.00
N LEU A 104 -2.08 0.60 17.16
CA LEU A 104 -1.04 0.35 16.17
C LEU A 104 0.35 0.25 16.80
N THR A 105 1.07 -0.81 16.44
CA THR A 105 2.52 -0.87 16.65
C THR A 105 3.26 0.18 15.81
N ASN A 106 4.49 0.54 16.20
CA ASN A 106 5.33 1.46 15.41
C ASN A 106 5.49 1.02 13.94
N LYS A 107 5.63 -0.29 13.69
CA LYS A 107 5.70 -0.82 12.32
C LYS A 107 4.41 -0.51 11.53
N GLN A 108 3.26 -0.70 12.17
CA GLN A 108 1.97 -0.43 11.54
C GLN A 108 1.74 1.06 11.29
N GLN A 109 2.21 1.93 12.18
CA GLN A 109 2.19 3.38 11.96
C GLN A 109 3.03 3.76 10.74
N TYR A 110 4.25 3.21 10.59
CA TYR A 110 5.05 3.45 9.39
C TYR A 110 4.38 2.97 8.10
N GLN A 111 3.69 1.83 8.14
CA GLN A 111 2.94 1.31 6.99
C GLN A 111 1.78 2.23 6.61
N VAL A 112 1.06 2.80 7.58
CA VAL A 112 0.01 3.81 7.34
C VAL A 112 0.60 5.07 6.70
N LEU A 113 1.71 5.58 7.24
CA LEU A 113 2.37 6.77 6.70
C LEU A 113 2.91 6.54 5.28
N ALA A 114 3.47 5.36 5.00
CA ALA A 114 3.92 4.99 3.66
C ALA A 114 2.76 4.90 2.66
N ALA A 115 1.63 4.31 3.07
CA ALA A 115 0.43 4.25 2.25
C ALA A 115 -0.16 5.65 2.01
N PHE A 116 -0.14 6.53 3.03
CA PHE A 116 -0.60 7.91 2.90
C PHE A 116 0.29 8.74 1.96
N ALA A 117 1.61 8.60 2.06
CA ALA A 117 2.55 9.25 1.15
C ALA A 117 2.37 8.77 -0.29
N SER A 118 2.20 7.45 -0.49
CA SER A 118 1.96 6.87 -1.82
C SER A 118 0.68 7.43 -2.44
N TYR A 119 -0.39 7.53 -1.64
CA TYR A 119 -1.65 8.14 -2.07
C TYR A 119 -1.49 9.60 -2.53
N GLY A 120 -0.74 10.42 -1.78
CA GLY A 120 -0.52 11.83 -2.18
C GLY A 120 0.26 11.97 -3.49
N LEU A 121 1.27 11.12 -3.70
CA LEU A 121 2.08 11.12 -4.91
C LEU A 121 1.34 10.61 -6.15
N GLU A 122 0.32 9.77 -5.99
CA GLU A 122 -0.56 9.34 -7.08
C GLU A 122 -1.55 10.42 -7.51
N ASP A 123 -1.91 11.37 -6.63
CA ASP A 123 -2.86 12.45 -6.91
C ASP A 123 -2.21 13.72 -7.48
N GLU A 124 -0.91 13.94 -7.18
CA GLU A 124 -0.12 15.05 -7.72
C GLU A 124 0.55 14.76 -9.08
N GLY A 125 0.35 13.56 -9.65
CA GLY A 125 0.88 13.14 -10.96
C GLY A 125 -0.13 13.24 -12.09
#